data_AF-A0A9E2WZ63-F1
#
_entry.id   AF-A0A9E2WZ63-F1
#
_cell.length_a   1.000
_cell.length_b   1.000
_cell.length_c   1.000
_cell.angle_alpha   90.00
_cell.angle_beta   90.00
_cell.angle_gamma   90.00
#
_symmetry.space_group_name_H-M   'P 1'
#
loop_
_entity.id
_entity.type
_entity.pdbx_description
1 polymer ?
#
loop_
_entity_poly.entity_id
_entity_poly.type
_entity_poly.pdbx_seq_one_letter_code
_entity_poly.pdbx_strand_id
1 'polypeptide(L)'
;MLSNLSYSSEQPESNKIKYLALGDSYTIGESVDERERWPNLLAEMLEEKLDSPVDVTIIAKTGWTTDELMDAVSAARLSDEYD
;
A
#
# COMPACT_ATOMS: atom_id res chain seq x y z
N MET A 1 -45.39 13.25 -17.12
CA MET A 1 -44.88 12.73 -15.84
C MET A 1 -43.69 11.85 -16.15
N LEU A 2 -42.48 12.33 -15.88
CA LEU A 2 -41.26 11.55 -16.07
C LEU A 2 -41.06 10.72 -14.80
N SER A 3 -41.14 9.40 -14.91
CA SER A 3 -40.92 8.46 -13.82
C SER A 3 -39.43 8.39 -13.48
N ASN A 4 -39.13 8.57 -12.20
CA ASN A 4 -37.79 8.51 -11.61
C ASN A 4 -37.04 7.23 -11.99
N LEU A 5 -35.93 7.40 -12.69
CA LEU A 5 -34.88 6.38 -12.77
C LEU A 5 -34.09 6.49 -11.46
N SER A 6 -34.26 5.51 -10.57
CA SER A 6 -33.41 5.36 -9.39
C SER A 6 -32.00 5.04 -9.87
N TYR A 7 -31.14 6.06 -9.89
CA TYR A 7 -29.70 5.89 -10.09
C TYR A 7 -29.18 5.05 -8.92
N SER A 8 -28.89 3.76 -9.16
CA SER A 8 -28.12 2.96 -8.23
C SER A 8 -26.72 3.55 -8.22
N SER A 9 -26.34 4.18 -7.11
CA SER A 9 -24.98 4.70 -6.91
C SER A 9 -24.05 3.54 -6.59
N GLU A 10 -23.83 2.64 -7.55
CA GLU A 10 -22.62 1.84 -7.58
C GLU A 10 -21.50 2.80 -7.97
N GLN A 11 -20.86 3.42 -6.98
CA GLN A 11 -19.55 4.02 -7.19
C GLN A 11 -18.66 2.88 -7.72
N PRO A 12 -17.94 3.06 -8.84
CA PRO A 12 -16.97 2.06 -9.25
C PRO A 12 -16.04 1.85 -8.06
N GLU A 13 -15.85 0.60 -7.63
CA GLU A 13 -14.72 0.21 -6.80
C GLU A 13 -13.49 0.82 -7.48
N SER A 14 -12.97 1.93 -6.94
CA SER A 14 -11.76 2.52 -7.49
C SER A 14 -10.71 1.44 -7.32
N ASN A 15 -10.14 0.97 -8.42
CA ASN A 15 -9.19 -0.13 -8.40
C ASN A 15 -7.97 0.33 -7.56
N LYS A 16 -7.96 -0.03 -6.27
CA LYS A 16 -6.96 0.43 -5.31
C LYS A 16 -5.63 -0.21 -5.70
N ILE A 17 -4.62 0.62 -5.88
CA ILE A 17 -3.28 0.15 -6.21
C ILE A 17 -2.68 -0.44 -4.94
N LYS A 18 -2.20 -1.68 -4.99
CA LYS A 18 -1.54 -2.32 -3.85
C LYS A 18 -0.03 -2.19 -3.98
N TYR A 19 0.58 -1.48 -3.05
CA TYR A 19 2.02 -1.21 -3.01
C TYR A 19 2.67 -1.96 -1.84
N LEU A 20 3.60 -2.87 -2.16
CA LEU A 20 4.37 -3.60 -1.16
C LEU A 20 5.79 -3.04 -1.04
N ALA A 21 6.14 -2.53 0.14
CA ALA A 21 7.47 -2.05 0.49
C ALA A 21 8.22 -3.11 1.31
N LEU A 22 9.33 -3.63 0.77
CA LEU A 22 10.17 -4.65 1.40
C LEU A 22 11.53 -4.04 1.77
N GLY A 23 12.07 -4.36 2.95
CA GLY A 23 13.43 -3.94 3.30
C GLY A 23 13.78 -4.01 4.77
N ASP A 24 14.58 -3.05 5.23
CA ASP A 24 15.18 -3.00 6.56
C ASP A 24 14.87 -1.67 7.28
N SER A 25 15.81 -1.12 8.07
CA SER A 25 15.67 0.17 8.77
C SER A 25 15.31 1.33 7.84
N TYR A 26 15.80 1.32 6.59
CA TYR A 26 15.51 2.38 5.63
C TYR A 26 14.08 2.33 5.11
N THR A 27 13.49 1.13 5.04
CA THR A 27 12.11 0.94 4.59
C THR A 27 11.11 1.12 5.73
N ILE A 28 11.42 0.60 6.93
CA ILE A 28 10.56 0.81 8.11
C ILE A 28 10.71 2.23 8.68
N GLY A 29 11.67 3.03 8.20
CA GLY A 29 11.95 4.39 8.69
C GLY A 29 12.30 4.39 10.18
N GLU A 30 13.42 3.77 10.51
CA GLU A 30 13.95 3.83 11.87
C GLU A 30 14.17 5.29 12.31
N SER A 31 13.74 5.60 13.53
CA SER A 31 13.86 6.93 14.16
C SER A 31 13.05 8.05 13.51
N VAL A 32 12.07 7.73 12.66
CA VAL A 32 11.09 8.70 12.15
C VAL A 32 9.67 8.25 12.45
N ASP A 33 8.73 9.19 12.47
CA ASP A 33 7.32 8.86 12.64
C ASP A 33 6.78 8.10 11.43
N GLU A 34 5.70 7.34 11.61
CA GLU A 34 5.13 6.51 10.54
C GLU A 34 4.80 7.35 9.29
N ARG A 35 4.27 8.56 9.47
CA ARG A 35 3.91 9.47 8.38
C ARG A 35 5.11 10.02 7.62
N GLU A 36 6.31 9.95 8.20
CA GLU A 36 7.54 10.45 7.61
C GLU A 36 8.34 9.34 6.89
N ARG A 37 7.87 8.09 6.98
CA ARG A 37 8.49 6.96 6.27
C ARG A 37 8.31 7.15 4.78
N TRP A 38 9.39 6.99 4.02
CA TRP A 38 9.35 7.19 2.57
C TRP A 38 8.32 6.31 1.83
N PRO A 39 8.00 5.05 2.23
CA PRO A 39 6.94 4.29 1.55
C PRO A 39 5.57 4.95 1.72
N ASN A 40 5.30 5.56 2.88
CA ASN A 40 4.04 6.26 3.12
C ASN A 40 3.97 7.55 2.32
N LEU A 41 5.06 8.32 2.30
CA LEU A 41 5.16 9.53 1.45
C LEU A 41 5.02 9.18 -0.04
N LEU A 42 5.61 8.07 -0.49
CA LEU A 42 5.46 7.62 -1.87
C LEU A 42 4.01 7.21 -2.17
N ALA A 43 3.34 6.51 -1.26
CA ALA A 43 1.94 6.14 -1.42
C ALA A 43 1.06 7.39 -1.59
N GLU A 44 1.22 8.40 -0.73
CA GLU A 44 0.52 9.69 -0.84
C GLU A 44 0.79 10.36 -2.21
N MET A 45 2.05 10.41 -2.65
CA MET A 45 2.42 10.97 -3.95
C MET A 45 1.81 10.20 -5.14
N LEU A 46 1.69 8.87 -5.02
CA LEU A 46 1.10 8.02 -6.05
C LEU A 46 -0.42 8.21 -6.11
N GLU A 47 -1.08 8.37 -4.95
CA GLU A 47 -2.51 8.68 -4.90
C GLU A 47 -2.83 9.96 -5.67
N GLU A 48 -2.08 11.03 -5.40
CA GLU A 48 -2.24 12.31 -6.09
C GLU A 48 -1.94 12.21 -7.60
N LYS A 49 -0.90 11.46 -7.97
CA LYS A 49 -0.44 11.39 -9.36
C LYS A 49 -1.31 10.51 -10.25
N LEU A 50 -1.88 9.45 -9.68
CA LEU A 50 -2.64 8.44 -10.41
C LEU A 50 -4.16 8.61 -10.27
N ASP A 51 -4.62 9.53 -9.41
CA ASP A 51 -6.04 9.73 -9.09
C ASP A 51 -6.70 8.42 -8.65
N SER A 52 -5.97 7.61 -7.87
CA SER A 52 -6.41 6.30 -7.36
C SER A 52 -5.86 6.03 -5.97
N PRO A 53 -6.66 5.50 -5.02
CA PRO A 53 -6.15 5.13 -3.69
C PRO A 53 -5.02 4.10 -3.75
N VAL A 54 -4.06 4.21 -2.83
CA VAL A 54 -2.90 3.31 -2.74
C VAL A 54 -2.88 2.62 -1.37
N ASP A 55 -2.81 1.29 -1.39
CA ASP A 55 -2.66 0.47 -0.18
C ASP A 55 -1.20 0.14 0.05
N VAL A 56 -0.56 0.79 1.01
CA VAL A 56 0.85 0.48 1.34
C VAL A 56 0.92 -0.62 2.39
N THR A 57 1.56 -1.74 2.04
CA THR A 57 1.97 -2.79 2.97
C THR A 57 3.48 -2.69 3.17
N ILE A 58 3.95 -2.62 4.41
CA ILE A 58 5.39 -2.56 4.73
C ILE A 58 5.82 -3.83 5.45
N ILE A 59 6.76 -4.57 4.86
CA ILE A 59 7.45 -5.69 5.49
C ILE A 59 8.92 -5.30 5.60
N ALA A 60 9.26 -4.68 6.72
CA ALA A 60 10.61 -4.23 6.99
C ALA A 60 10.89 -4.11 8.49
N LYS A 61 12.14 -4.32 8.88
CA LYS A 61 12.60 -4.16 10.26
C LYS A 61 14.08 -3.79 10.30
N THR A 62 14.46 -2.93 11.24
CA THR A 62 15.87 -2.59 11.48
C THR A 62 16.72 -3.84 11.68
N GLY A 63 17.86 -3.85 11.00
CA GLY A 63 18.89 -4.86 11.18
C GLY A 63 18.61 -6.17 10.46
N TRP A 64 17.51 -6.27 9.71
CA TRP A 64 17.24 -7.46 8.91
C TRP A 64 18.28 -7.66 7.81
N THR A 65 18.75 -8.90 7.74
CA THR A 65 19.43 -9.46 6.58
C THR A 65 18.41 -9.83 5.49
N THR A 66 18.92 -10.15 4.30
CA THR A 66 18.07 -10.64 3.19
C THR A 66 17.32 -11.92 3.52
N ASP A 67 17.92 -12.81 4.32
CA ASP A 67 17.31 -14.09 4.68
C ASP A 67 16.13 -13.88 5.62
N GLU A 68 16.27 -13.00 6.63
CA GLU A 68 15.18 -12.66 7.55
C GLU A 68 14.03 -11.94 6.83
N LEU A 69 14.35 -11.10 5.84
CA LEU A 69 13.33 -10.48 4.99
C LEU A 69 12.59 -11.54 4.16
N MET A 70 13.30 -12.51 3.59
CA MET A 70 12.70 -13.60 2.83
C MET A 70 11.76 -14.46 3.69
N ASP A 71 12.18 -14.76 4.92
CA ASP A 71 11.35 -15.48 5.89
C ASP A 71 10.08 -14.69 6.24
N ALA A 72 10.20 -13.37 6.45
CA ALA A 72 9.07 -12.50 6.74
C ALA A 72 8.08 -12.41 5.57
N VAL A 73 8.57 -12.27 4.34
CA VAL A 73 7.74 -12.27 3.12
C VAL A 73 6.99 -13.59 2.98
N SER A 74 7.67 -14.71 3.20
CA SER A 74 7.07 -16.05 3.17
C SER A 74 6.00 -16.23 4.24
N ALA A 75 6.24 -15.70 5.44
CA ALA A 75 5.30 -15.76 6.57
C ALA A 75 4.07 -14.86 6.38
N ALA A 76 4.20 -13.75 5.65
CA ALA A 76 3.13 -12.79 5.42
C ALA A 76 1.97 -13.34 4.55
N ARG A 77 2.18 -14.47 3.86
CA ARG A 77 1.16 -15.12 2.99
C ARG A 77 0.47 -14.12 2.06
N LEU A 78 1.30 -13.33 1.39
CA LEU A 78 0.85 -12.31 0.43
C LEU A 78 -0.01 -12.96 -0.66
N SER A 79 -1.10 -12.31 -1.03
CA SER A 79 -1.89 -12.69 -2.20
C SER A 79 -1.20 -12.24 -3.49
N ASP A 80 -1.52 -12.86 -4.63
CA ASP A 80 -1.02 -12.46 -5.96
C ASP A 80 -1.58 -11.10 -6.44
N GLU A 81 -2.06 -10.26 -5.52
CA GLU A 81 -2.82 -9.05 -5.83
C GLU A 81 -1.98 -7.77 -5.76
N TYR A 82 -0.68 -7.87 -5.54
CA TYR A 82 0.22 -6.71 -5.59
C TYR A 82 0.65 -6.44 -7.03
N ASP A 83 0.46 -5.20 -7.49
CA ASP A 83 0.80 -4.73 -8.84
C ASP A 83 2.23 -4.16 -8.94
#